data_AF-K5ZQ15-F1
#
_entry.id   AF-K5ZQ15-F1
#
_cell.length_a   1.000
_cell.length_b   1.000
_cell.length_c   1.000
_cell.angle_alpha   90.00
_cell.angle_beta   90.00
_cell.angle_gamma   90.00
#
_symmetry.space_group_name_H-M   'P 1'
#
loop_
_entity.id
_entity.type
_entity.pdbx_description
1 polymer ?
#
loop_
_entity_poly.entity_id
_entity_poly.type
_entity_poly.pdbx_seq_one_letter_code
_entity_poly.pdbx_strand_id
1 'polypeptide(L)'
;MTRKEAIKIFEEKKVRTLWDDETEEWYFSIVDVVSVLTESVDGRKYWNKLKQRLKAEGSELVTNCHQLKFPSAAGKYYKTNVVTTEQLFRLIQSIGHFSA
;
A
#
# COMPACT_ATOMS: atom_id res chain seq x y z
N MET A 1 14.33 9.31 -12.19
CA MET A 1 13.08 8.74 -12.75
C MET A 1 12.34 9.83 -13.52
N THR A 2 12.01 9.55 -14.78
CA THR A 2 11.18 10.45 -15.60
C THR A 2 9.69 10.16 -15.38
N ARG A 3 8.84 11.16 -15.62
CA ARG A 3 7.38 11.06 -15.44
C ARG A 3 6.76 9.90 -16.25
N LYS A 4 7.35 9.56 -17.40
CA LYS A 4 6.93 8.45 -18.26
C LYS A 4 7.26 7.07 -17.67
N GLU A 5 8.42 6.92 -17.05
CA GLU A 5 8.82 5.66 -16.41
C GLU A 5 7.92 5.37 -15.19
N ALA A 6 7.61 6.40 -14.40
CA ALA A 6 6.69 6.28 -13.28
C ALA A 6 5.26 5.84 -13.71
N ILE A 7 4.75 6.36 -14.83
CA ILE A 7 3.44 5.98 -15.37
C ILE A 7 3.44 4.52 -15.86
N LYS A 8 4.50 4.10 -16.57
CA LYS A 8 4.62 2.73 -17.08
C LYS A 8 4.71 1.69 -15.96
N ILE A 9 5.46 2.00 -14.89
CA ILE A 9 5.54 1.14 -13.69
C ILE A 9 4.15 0.99 -13.05
N PHE A 10 3.33 2.06 -13.06
CA PHE A 10 1.95 2.03 -12.54
C PHE A 10 1.01 1.17 -13.41
N GLU A 11 1.22 1.15 -14.73
CA GLU A 11 0.46 0.29 -15.66
C GLU A 11 0.89 -1.18 -15.61
N GLU A 12 2.19 -1.46 -15.42
CA GLU A 12 2.73 -2.84 -15.37
C GLU A 12 2.54 -3.50 -13.99
N LYS A 13 2.61 -2.74 -12.89
CA LYS A 13 2.37 -3.24 -11.53
C LYS A 13 0.93 -2.94 -11.11
N LYS A 14 0.04 -3.91 -11.35
CA LYS A 14 -1.35 -3.84 -10.89
C LYS A 14 -1.40 -3.73 -9.36
N VAL A 15 -1.70 -2.53 -8.84
CA VAL A 15 -2.15 -2.36 -7.46
C VAL A 15 -3.51 -2.99 -7.34
N ARG A 16 -3.66 -4.00 -6.48
CA ARG A 16 -4.98 -4.59 -6.25
C ARG A 16 -5.86 -3.60 -5.50
N THR A 17 -7.08 -3.41 -6.00
CA THR A 17 -8.13 -2.58 -5.42
C THR A 17 -9.36 -3.42 -5.09
N LEU A 18 -10.14 -2.97 -4.11
CA LEU A 18 -11.42 -3.55 -3.71
C LEU A 18 -12.36 -2.41 -3.40
N TRP A 19 -13.53 -2.44 -4.05
CA TRP A 19 -14.65 -1.58 -3.70
C TRP A 19 -15.44 -2.25 -2.58
N ASP A 20 -15.81 -1.49 -1.56
CA ASP A 20 -16.69 -1.92 -0.49
C ASP A 20 -18.02 -1.17 -0.60
N ASP A 21 -19.10 -1.91 -0.89
CA ASP A 21 -20.43 -1.33 -1.06
C ASP A 21 -21.08 -0.91 0.27
N GLU A 22 -20.60 -1.38 1.42
CA GLU A 22 -21.16 -1.02 2.73
C GLU A 22 -20.65 0.33 3.21
N THR A 23 -19.35 0.60 3.01
CA THR A 23 -18.74 1.89 3.36
C THR A 23 -18.69 2.86 2.18
N GLU A 24 -19.02 2.42 0.97
CA GLU A 24 -18.86 3.18 -0.29
C GLU A 24 -17.42 3.69 -0.48
N GLU A 25 -16.43 2.85 -0.14
CA GLU A 25 -15.01 3.22 -0.17
C GLU A 25 -14.16 2.28 -1.02
N TRP A 26 -13.07 2.85 -1.57
CA TRP A 26 -12.02 2.10 -2.22
C TRP A 26 -10.92 1.71 -1.23
N TYR A 27 -10.60 0.42 -1.21
CA TYR A 27 -9.48 -0.15 -0.48
C TYR A 27 -8.37 -0.56 -1.44
N PHE A 28 -7.13 -0.27 -1.04
CA PHE A 28 -5.92 -0.55 -1.81
C PHE A 28 -5.00 -1.45 -1.01
N SER A 29 -4.35 -2.42 -1.68
CA SER A 29 -3.35 -3.25 -1.01
C SER A 29 -2.09 -2.46 -0.67
N ILE A 30 -1.76 -2.34 0.62
CA ILE A 30 -0.56 -1.62 1.07
C ILE A 30 0.71 -2.23 0.47
N VAL A 31 0.79 -3.56 0.43
CA VAL A 31 1.98 -4.26 -0.05
C VAL A 31 2.23 -3.96 -1.52
N ASP A 32 1.18 -3.92 -2.34
CA ASP A 32 1.31 -3.63 -3.76
C ASP A 32 1.71 -2.18 -3.98
N VAL A 33 1.04 -1.24 -3.29
CA VAL A 33 1.37 0.19 -3.32
C VAL A 33 2.84 0.43 -2.96
N VAL A 34 3.30 -0.15 -1.84
CA VAL A 34 4.70 -0.06 -1.40
C VAL A 34 5.63 -0.63 -2.46
N SER A 35 5.31 -1.80 -3.05
CA SER A 35 6.14 -2.43 -4.09
C SER A 35 6.24 -1.60 -5.38
N VAL A 36 5.18 -0.85 -5.71
CA VAL A 36 5.15 0.07 -6.85
C VAL A 36 6.01 1.29 -6.56
N LEU A 37 5.76 1.96 -5.43
CA LEU A 37 6.41 3.24 -5.10
C LEU A 37 7.89 3.11 -4.75
N THR A 38 8.29 1.98 -4.18
CA THR A 38 9.68 1.74 -3.73
C THR A 38 10.48 0.89 -4.70
N GLU A 39 9.83 0.42 -5.77
CA GLU A 39 10.37 -0.57 -6.71
C GLU A 39 10.90 -1.86 -6.05
N SER A 40 10.53 -2.10 -4.78
CA SER A 40 11.04 -3.23 -4.01
C SER A 40 10.51 -4.55 -4.56
N VAL A 41 11.41 -5.52 -4.70
CA VAL A 41 11.08 -6.91 -5.06
C VAL A 41 10.25 -7.58 -3.95
N ASP A 42 10.42 -7.15 -2.70
CA ASP A 42 9.69 -7.69 -1.54
C ASP A 42 9.02 -6.55 -0.75
N GLY A 43 7.91 -6.04 -1.29
CA GLY A 43 7.15 -4.98 -0.64
C GLY A 43 6.55 -5.37 0.71
N ARG A 44 6.40 -6.67 1.01
CA ARG A 44 5.94 -7.11 2.34
C ARG A 44 7.03 -6.85 3.38
N LYS A 45 8.28 -7.21 3.07
CA LYS A 45 9.42 -6.92 3.95
C LYS A 45 9.63 -5.42 4.12
N TYR A 46 9.49 -4.65 3.03
CA TYR A 46 9.55 -3.19 3.10
C TYR A 46 8.46 -2.64 4.01
N TRP A 47 7.20 -3.07 3.81
CA TRP A 47 6.07 -2.64 4.64
C TRP A 47 6.29 -2.94 6.12
N ASN A 48 6.79 -4.13 6.47
CA ASN A 48 7.07 -4.47 7.86
C ASN A 48 8.09 -3.51 8.50
N LYS A 49 9.14 -3.13 7.75
CA LYS A 49 10.15 -2.17 8.22
C LYS A 49 9.56 -0.75 8.33
N LEU A 50 8.79 -0.31 7.34
CA LEU A 50 8.10 0.98 7.37
C LEU A 50 7.12 1.06 8.55
N LYS A 51 6.35 -0.01 8.79
CA LYS A 51 5.41 -0.13 9.90
C LYS A 51 6.11 0.03 11.26
N GLN A 52 7.32 -0.53 11.42
CA GLN A 52 8.11 -0.34 12.64
C GLN A 52 8.55 1.12 12.83
N ARG A 53 9.02 1.78 11.77
CA ARG A 53 9.43 3.20 11.81
C ARG A 53 8.25 4.11 12.13
N LEU A 54 7.14 3.93 11.43
CA LEU A 54 5.90 4.66 11.67
C LEU A 54 5.37 4.47 13.10
N LYS A 55 5.50 3.27 13.66
CA LYS A 55 5.12 3.00 15.05
C LYS A 55 6.03 3.72 16.03
N ALA A 56 7.34 3.80 15.74
CA ALA A 56 8.29 4.53 16.58
C ALA A 56 8.02 6.04 16.60
N GLU A 57 7.49 6.59 15.50
CA GLU A 57 7.07 8.00 15.40
C GLU A 57 5.65 8.26 15.95
N GLY A 58 4.91 7.22 16.35
CA GLY A 58 3.54 7.36 16.84
C GLY A 58 2.51 7.62 15.74
N SER A 59 2.79 7.22 14.50
CA SER A 59 1.88 7.42 13.37
C SER A 59 0.60 6.58 13.49
N GLU A 60 -0.55 7.25 13.38
CA GLU A 60 -1.89 6.63 13.42
C GLU A 60 -2.17 5.68 12.24
N LEU A 61 -1.42 5.81 11.13
CA LEU A 61 -1.53 4.93 9.96
C LEU A 61 -1.34 3.45 10.31
N VAL A 62 -0.45 3.16 11.25
CA VAL A 62 -0.14 1.79 11.68
C VAL A 62 -1.19 1.27 12.64
N THR A 63 -1.78 2.16 13.43
CA THR A 63 -2.79 1.86 14.45
C THR A 63 -4.14 1.55 13.80
N ASN A 64 -4.53 2.31 12.77
CA ASN A 64 -5.81 2.16 12.07
C ASN A 64 -5.68 1.37 10.75
N CYS A 65 -4.74 0.42 10.71
CA CYS A 65 -4.51 -0.38 9.51
C CYS A 65 -5.59 -1.46 9.38
N HIS A 66 -6.47 -1.32 8.40
CA HIS A 66 -7.53 -2.28 8.13
C HIS A 66 -6.97 -3.56 7.49
N GLN A 67 -7.59 -4.70 7.80
CA GLN A 67 -7.28 -5.98 7.17
C GLN A 67 -8.55 -6.58 6.56
N LEU A 68 -8.63 -6.56 5.23
CA LEU A 68 -9.74 -7.13 4.49
C LEU A 68 -9.32 -8.41 3.76
N LYS A 69 -10.30 -9.26 3.46
CA LYS A 69 -10.10 -10.42 2.58
C LYS A 69 -9.91 -9.91 1.16
N PHE A 70 -8.67 -9.93 0.70
CA PHE A 70 -8.31 -9.44 -0.63
C PHE A 70 -8.02 -10.60 -1.57
N PRO A 71 -8.44 -10.54 -2.83
CA PRO A 71 -8.05 -11.53 -3.83
C PRO A 71 -6.52 -11.51 -4.02
N SER A 72 -5.93 -12.70 -4.03
CA SER A 72 -4.55 -12.91 -4.45
C SER A 72 -4.47 -13.05 -5.97
N ALA A 73 -3.29 -12.86 -6.54
CA ALA A 73 -2.99 -13.19 -7.93
C ALA A 73 -3.33 -14.65 -8.27
N ALA A 74 -3.32 -15.55 -7.28
CA ALA A 74 -3.69 -16.96 -7.42
C ALA A 74 -5.19 -17.25 -7.21
N GLY A 75 -6.06 -16.23 -7.15
CA GLY A 75 -7.51 -16.38 -6.96
C GLY A 75 -7.98 -16.75 -5.54
N LYS A 76 -7.04 -16.99 -4.61
CA LYS A 76 -7.35 -17.23 -3.19
C LYS A 76 -7.47 -15.92 -2.42
N TYR A 77 -8.40 -15.85 -1.47
CA TYR A 77 -8.58 -14.68 -0.61
C TYR A 77 -7.71 -14.78 0.64
N TYR A 78 -6.98 -13.72 0.97
CA TYR A 78 -6.19 -13.63 2.19
C TYR A 78 -6.42 -12.31 2.89
N LYS A 79 -6.33 -12.32 4.23
CA LYS A 79 -6.28 -11.08 5.01
C LYS A 79 -5.04 -10.31 4.60
N THR A 80 -5.27 -9.14 4.01
CA THR A 80 -4.22 -8.27 3.50
C THR A 80 -4.39 -6.91 4.19
N ASN A 81 -3.27 -6.29 4.57
CA ASN A 81 -3.34 -4.92 5.06
C ASN A 81 -3.75 -4.00 3.91
N VAL A 82 -4.81 -3.26 4.12
CA VAL A 82 -5.41 -2.35 3.14
C VAL A 82 -5.50 -0.95 3.70
N VAL A 83 -5.55 0.02 2.79
CA VAL A 83 -5.73 1.43 3.10
C VAL A 83 -6.84 2.01 2.24
N THR A 84 -7.58 2.96 2.79
CA THR A 84 -8.52 3.78 2.01
C THR A 84 -7.76 4.79 1.15
N THR A 85 -8.47 5.51 0.26
CA THR A 85 -7.88 6.58 -0.56
C THR A 85 -7.18 7.66 0.30
N GLU A 86 -7.76 8.06 1.42
CA GLU A 86 -7.14 9.06 2.30
C GLU A 86 -5.86 8.54 2.96
N GLN A 87 -5.90 7.30 3.45
CA GLN A 87 -4.76 6.64 4.07
C GLN A 87 -3.64 6.38 3.05
N LEU A 88 -3.99 6.15 1.78
CA LEU A 88 -3.04 5.99 0.67
C LEU A 88 -2.17 7.24 0.47
N PHE A 89 -2.76 8.44 0.50
CA PHE A 89 -1.98 9.67 0.38
C PHE A 89 -0.98 9.84 1.52
N ARG A 90 -1.41 9.56 2.77
CA ARG A 90 -0.49 9.60 3.92
C ARG A 90 0.62 8.57 3.78
N LEU A 91 0.31 7.35 3.31
CA LEU A 91 1.31 6.31 3.06
C LEU A 91 2.35 6.76 2.02
N ILE A 92 1.90 7.37 0.91
CA ILE A 92 2.81 7.91 -0.13
C ILE A 92 3.75 8.96 0.48
N GLN A 93 3.21 9.88 1.29
CA GLN A 93 4.01 10.89 1.97
C GLN A 93 5.04 10.28 2.93
N SER A 94 4.64 9.28 3.73
CA SER A 94 5.56 8.58 4.63
C SER A 94 6.67 7.85 3.87
N ILE A 95 6.35 7.19 2.76
CA ILE A 95 7.37 6.52 1.93
C ILE A 95 8.36 7.55 1.40
N GLY A 96 7.89 8.70 0.90
CA GLY A 96 8.74 9.80 0.46
C GLY A 96 9.65 10.33 1.59
N HIS A 97 9.11 10.44 2.81
CA HIS A 97 9.88 10.89 3.97
C HIS A 97 11.04 9.94 4.35
N PHE A 98 10.81 8.61 4.29
CA PHE A 98 11.81 7.61 4.72
C PHE A 98 12.74 7.10 3.61
N SER A 99 12.50 7.53 2.36
CA SER A 99 13.32 7.17 1.19
C SER A 99 14.29 8.27 0.76
N ALA A 100 14.16 9.47 1.33
CA ALA A 100 15.15 10.55 1.28
C ALA A 100 16.22 10.37 2.36
#